data_AF-A0A7U9XLT9-F1
#
_entry.id   AF-A0A7U9XLT9-F1
#
_cell.length_a   1.000
_cell.length_b   1.000
_cell.length_c   1.000
_cell.angle_alpha   90.00
_cell.angle_beta   90.00
_cell.angle_gamma   90.00
#
_symmetry.space_group_name_H-M   'P 1'
#
loop_
_entity.id
_entity.type
_entity.pdbx_description
1 polymer ?
#
loop_
_entity_poly.entity_id
_entity_poly.type
_entity_poly.pdbx_seq_one_letter_code
_entity_poly.pdbx_strand_id
1 'polypeptide(L)'
;MNILEIGLAQGIEKGIEQGIEKGLEQGTAQTLVKNVESAMKHFKIDLSKACEGLGTSVKEYEEARKKLAAVGLQSTAGETVGNISRGIS
;
A
#
# COMPACT_ATOMS: atom_id res chain seq x y z
N MET A 1 2.13 13.98 34.36
CA MET A 1 2.29 13.57 32.95
C MET A 1 3.20 14.59 32.29
N ASN A 2 4.35 14.15 31.79
CA ASN A 2 5.37 15.05 31.24
C ASN A 2 4.98 15.44 29.80
N ILE A 3 5.26 16.67 29.38
CA ILE A 3 4.88 17.16 28.03
C ILE A 3 5.47 16.31 26.90
N LEU A 4 6.64 15.71 27.14
CA LEU A 4 7.32 14.78 26.24
C LEU A 4 6.55 13.45 26.08
N GLU A 5 5.92 12.95 27.14
CA GLU A 5 5.12 11.71 27.09
C GLU A 5 3.84 11.93 26.26
N ILE A 6 3.23 13.11 26.39
CA ILE A 6 2.04 13.50 25.62
C ILE A 6 2.40 13.64 24.13
N GLY A 7 3.50 14.31 23.82
CA GLY A 7 3.97 14.48 22.44
C GLY A 7 4.31 13.15 21.76
N LEU A 8 4.96 12.23 22.48
CA LEU A 8 5.29 10.90 21.95
C LEU A 8 4.03 10.06 21.72
N ALA A 9 3.10 10.04 22.68
CA ALA A 9 1.84 9.31 22.54
C ALA A 9 1.04 9.81 21.33
N GLN A 10 0.91 11.13 21.15
CA GLN A 10 0.22 11.74 20.01
C GLN A 10 0.93 11.44 18.68
N GLY A 11 2.27 11.44 18.66
CA GLY A 11 3.04 11.10 17.47
C GLY A 11 2.84 9.65 17.04
N ILE A 12 2.85 8.71 18.00
CA ILE A 12 2.62 7.28 17.75
C ILE A 12 1.19 7.04 17.25
N GLU A 13 0.20 7.62 17.91
CA GLU A 13 -1.21 7.47 17.52
C GLU A 13 -1.45 7.93 16.08
N LYS A 14 -0.98 9.13 15.73
CA LYS A 14 -1.09 9.66 14.36
C LYS A 14 -0.32 8.82 13.34
N GLY A 15 0.87 8.33 13.69
CA GLY A 15 1.66 7.47 12.82
C GLY A 15 0.96 6.14 12.52
N ILE A 16 0.37 5.51 13.53
CA ILE A 16 -0.38 4.27 13.40
C ILE A 16 -1.63 4.49 12.55
N GLU A 17 -2.41 5.53 12.83
CA GLU A 17 -3.62 5.84 12.08
C GLU A 17 -3.32 6.04 10.58
N GLN A 18 -2.32 6.87 10.26
CA GLN A 18 -1.89 7.10 8.87
C GLN A 18 -1.35 5.83 8.21
N GLY A 19 -0.63 4.99 8.96
CA GLY A 19 -0.09 3.73 8.46
C GLY A 19 -1.19 2.73 8.11
N ILE A 20 -2.18 2.58 8.99
CA ILE A 20 -3.33 1.68 8.78
C ILE A 20 -4.18 2.14 7.60
N GLU A 21 -4.50 3.44 7.52
CA GLU A 21 -5.30 3.99 6.43
C GLU A 21 -4.63 3.77 5.06
N LYS A 22 -3.34 4.12 4.94
CA LYS A 22 -2.57 3.90 3.70
C LYS A 22 -2.46 2.42 3.35
N GLY A 23 -2.20 1.56 4.34
CA GLY A 23 -2.08 0.13 4.13
C GLY A 23 -3.39 -0.51 3.63
N LEU A 24 -4.53 -0.09 4.19
CA LEU A 24 -5.84 -0.57 3.77
C LEU A 24 -6.21 -0.12 2.36
N GLU A 25 -5.95 1.14 2.02
CA GLU A 25 -6.19 1.66 0.66
C GLU A 25 -5.34 0.90 -0.37
N GLN A 26 -4.05 0.72 -0.09
CA GLN A 26 -3.12 -0.01 -0.95
C GLN A 26 -3.53 -1.47 -1.12
N GLY A 27 -3.89 -2.16 -0.03
CA GLY A 27 -4.32 -3.55 -0.07
C GLY A 27 -5.59 -3.75 -0.88
N THR A 28 -6.54 -2.82 -0.78
CA THR A 28 -7.78 -2.84 -1.57
C THR A 28 -7.48 -2.67 -3.06
N ALA A 29 -6.67 -1.67 -3.43
CA ALA A 29 -6.26 -1.45 -4.81
C ALA A 29 -5.49 -2.65 -5.39
N GLN A 30 -4.57 -3.22 -4.61
CA GLN A 30 -3.79 -4.40 -5.01
C GLN A 30 -4.69 -5.61 -5.26
N THR A 31 -5.67 -5.83 -4.39
CA THR A 31 -6.62 -6.93 -4.52
C THR A 31 -7.45 -6.80 -5.79
N LEU A 32 -7.97 -5.59 -6.07
CA LEU A 32 -8.72 -5.32 -7.30
C LEU A 32 -7.91 -5.65 -8.55
N VAL A 33 -6.70 -5.08 -8.66
CA VAL A 33 -5.83 -5.29 -9.84
C VAL A 33 -5.49 -6.76 -10.01
N LYS A 34 -5.10 -7.44 -8.92
CA LYS A 34 -4.74 -8.86 -8.97
C LYS A 34 -5.92 -9.74 -9.39
N ASN A 35 -7.13 -9.43 -8.93
CA ASN A 35 -8.34 -10.18 -9.30
C ASN A 35 -8.66 -9.99 -10.78
N VAL A 36 -8.59 -8.76 -11.29
CA VAL A 36 -8.81 -8.44 -12.72
C VAL A 36 -7.75 -9.14 -13.59
N GLU A 37 -6.47 -9.02 -13.26
CA GLU A 37 -5.39 -9.68 -13.99
C GLU A 37 -5.52 -11.20 -13.97
N SER A 38 -5.91 -11.77 -12.82
CA SER A 38 -6.15 -13.20 -12.68
C SER A 38 -7.32 -13.65 -13.53
N ALA A 39 -8.42 -12.89 -13.57
CA ALA A 39 -9.57 -13.19 -14.41
C ALA A 39 -9.20 -13.16 -15.90
N MET A 40 -8.47 -12.12 -16.34
CA MET A 40 -7.98 -12.02 -17.71
C MET A 40 -7.08 -13.22 -18.08
N LYS A 41 -6.15 -13.60 -17.20
CA LYS A 41 -5.20 -14.70 -17.46
C LYS A 41 -5.88 -16.07 -17.51
N HIS A 42 -6.77 -16.36 -16.57
CA HIS A 42 -7.36 -17.70 -16.44
C HIS A 42 -8.56 -17.90 -17.37
N PHE A 43 -9.40 -16.89 -17.54
CA PHE A 43 -10.57 -16.97 -18.42
C PHE A 43 -10.28 -16.53 -19.85
N LYS A 44 -9.08 -15.99 -20.12
CA LYS A 44 -8.66 -15.50 -21.44
C LYS A 44 -9.65 -14.46 -22.00
N ILE A 45 -10.11 -13.57 -21.13
CA ILE A 45 -11.06 -12.51 -21.44
C ILE A 45 -10.38 -11.15 -21.44
N ASP A 46 -11.00 -10.20 -22.14
CA ASP A 46 -10.57 -8.81 -22.19
C ASP A 46 -10.80 -8.08 -20.87
N LEU A 47 -10.06 -6.98 -20.66
CA LEU A 47 -10.18 -6.14 -19.46
C LEU A 47 -11.62 -5.69 -19.20
N SER A 48 -12.37 -5.28 -20.23
CA SER A 48 -13.78 -4.86 -20.09
C SER A 48 -14.63 -5.98 -19.49
N LYS A 49 -14.52 -7.20 -20.03
CA LYS A 49 -15.29 -8.36 -19.57
C LYS A 49 -14.87 -8.81 -18.17
N ALA A 50 -13.58 -8.70 -17.85
CA ALA A 50 -13.08 -8.99 -16.51
C ALA A 50 -13.63 -7.98 -15.49
N CYS A 51 -13.61 -6.68 -15.82
CA CYS A 51 -14.19 -5.62 -15.01
C CYS A 51 -15.70 -5.82 -14.82
N GLU A 52 -16.44 -6.06 -15.90
CA GLU A 52 -17.89 -6.37 -15.86
C GLU A 52 -18.20 -7.58 -14.98
N GLY A 53 -17.45 -8.68 -15.15
CA GLY A 53 -17.64 -9.91 -14.37
C GLY A 53 -17.29 -9.78 -12.89
N LEU A 54 -16.44 -8.81 -12.53
CA LEU A 54 -16.05 -8.51 -11.14
C LEU A 54 -16.87 -7.36 -10.54
N GLY A 55 -17.83 -6.78 -11.29
CA GLY A 55 -18.66 -5.67 -10.82
C GLY A 55 -17.88 -4.36 -10.62
N THR A 56 -16.80 -4.15 -11.37
CA THR A 56 -15.97 -2.96 -11.32
C THR A 56 -15.88 -2.29 -12.69
N SER A 57 -15.41 -1.04 -12.76
CA SER A 57 -15.16 -0.35 -14.02
C SER A 57 -13.68 -0.39 -14.42
N VAL A 58 -13.43 -0.23 -15.72
CA VAL A 58 -12.06 -0.07 -16.25
C VAL A 58 -11.35 1.13 -15.64
N LYS A 59 -12.10 2.22 -15.37
CA LYS A 59 -11.56 3.43 -14.72
C LYS A 59 -11.04 3.12 -13.31
N GLU A 60 -11.83 2.43 -12.49
CA GLU A 60 -11.42 2.06 -11.13
C GLU A 60 -10.18 1.16 -11.14
N TYR A 61 -10.12 0.22 -12.09
CA TYR A 61 -8.92 -0.61 -12.28
C TYR A 61 -7.69 0.23 -12.65
N GLU A 62 -7.81 1.18 -13.59
CA GLU A 62 -6.69 2.05 -13.99
C GLU A 62 -6.23 2.95 -12.85
N GLU A 63 -7.15 3.51 -12.07
CA GLU A 63 -6.83 4.31 -10.88
C GLU A 63 -6.13 3.48 -9.82
N ALA A 64 -6.65 2.28 -9.52
CA ALA A 64 -6.01 1.34 -8.60
C ALA A 64 -4.60 0.97 -9.07
N ARG A 65 -4.43 0.68 -10.35
CA ARG A 65 -3.12 0.38 -10.95
C ARG A 65 -2.17 1.58 -10.88
N LYS A 66 -2.65 2.79 -11.10
CA LYS A 66 -1.86 4.03 -10.97
C LYS A 66 -1.43 4.27 -9.53
N LYS A 67 -2.32 4.06 -8.56
CA LYS A 67 -2.01 4.12 -7.13
C LYS A 67 -0.90 3.11 -6.78
N LEU A 68 -1.01 1.86 -7.24
CA LEU A 68 0.02 0.84 -7.01
C LEU A 68 1.36 1.19 -7.68
N ALA A 69 1.34 1.73 -8.89
CA ALA A 69 2.56 2.18 -9.57
C ALA A 69 3.29 3.29 -8.82
N ALA A 70 2.55 4.21 -8.18
CA ALA A 70 3.12 5.25 -7.32
C ALA A 70 3.76 4.67 -6.04
N VAL A 71 3.23 3.56 -5.52
CA VAL A 71 3.76 2.87 -4.33
C VAL A 71 5.01 2.06 -4.65
N GLY A 72 5.11 1.46 -5.84
CA GLY A 72 6.29 0.70 -6.29
C GLY A 72 7.59 1.51 -6.37
N LEU A 73 7.50 2.84 -6.50
CA LEU A 73 8.66 3.75 -6.45
C LEU A 73 9.15 4.06 -5.03
N GLN A 74 8.40 3.71 -3.98
CA GLN A 74 8.78 3.98 -2.59
C GLN A 74 9.57 2.84 -1.93
N SER A 75 9.81 1.71 -2.61
CA SER A 75 10.47 0.52 -2.04
C SER A 75 11.93 0.31 -2.46
N THR A 76 12.62 1.34 -2.98
CA THR A 76 14.08 1.27 -3.22
C THR A 76 14.92 2.23 -2.37
N ALA A 77 14.33 2.85 -1.35
CA ALA A 77 15.08 3.47 -0.26
C ALA A 77 14.95 2.61 1.00
N GLY A 78 15.47 1.37 0.92
CA GLY A 78 15.99 0.72 2.10
C GLY A 78 17.19 1.53 2.58
N GLU A 79 16.93 2.62 3.30
CA GLU A 79 17.93 3.20 4.20
C GLU A 79 18.26 2.11 5.21
N THR A 80 19.33 1.39 4.90
CA THR A 80 20.11 0.60 5.84
C THR A 80 20.17 1.37 7.16
N VAL A 81 19.57 0.79 8.19
CA VAL A 81 19.74 1.21 9.58
C VAL A 81 21.23 1.29 9.84
N GLY A 82 21.78 2.49 9.79
CA GLY A 82 23.19 2.77 10.01
C GLY A 82 23.55 2.39 11.44
N ASN A 83 24.32 1.30 11.56
CA ASN A 83 25.31 1.05 12.59
C ASN A 83 25.02 1.62 13.98
N ILE A 84 24.30 0.84 14.80
CA ILE A 84 24.69 0.72 16.22
C ILE A 84 25.93 -0.16 16.31
N SER A 85 27.07 0.38 15.87
CA SER A 85 28.37 -0.20 16.22
C SER A 85 28.58 0.00 17.72
N ARG A 86 28.40 -1.10 18.42
CA ARG A 86 28.63 -1.32 19.84
C ARG A 86 30.12 -1.11 20.11
N GLY A 87 30.49 0.10 20.53
CA GLY A 87 31.78 0.39 21.14
C GLY A 87 31.81 -0.21 22.55
N ILE A 88 32.15 -1.48 22.61
CA ILE A 88 32.78 -2.10 23.78
C ILE A 88 34.21 -1.55 23.87
N SER A 89 34.47 -0.73 24.88
CA SER A 89 35.76 -0.57 25.55
C SER A 89 35.47 -0.09 26.97
#